data_AF-A0A9D6ESS3-F1
#
_entry.id   AF-A0A9D6ESS3-F1
#
_cell.length_a   1.000
_cell.length_b   1.000
_cell.length_c   1.000
_cell.angle_alpha   90.00
_cell.angle_beta   90.00
_cell.angle_gamma   90.00
#
_symmetry.space_group_name_H-M   'P 1'
#
loop_
_entity.id
_entity.type
_entity.pdbx_description
1 polymer ?
#
loop_
_entity_poly.entity_id
_entity_poly.type
_entity_poly.pdbx_seq_one_letter_code
_entity_poly.pdbx_strand_id
1 'polypeptide(L)'
;MMKLNKLYSIIEKRKKGLPKNSYTANIFRAGKDKIIQKVGEEAVEVIIAAKNSDKKALISELADLQYHLLVLLSQCSITPEDIEEELEKRMKKL
;
A
#
# COMPACT_ATOMS: atom_id res chain seq x y z
N MET A 1 7.13 -10.24 7.56
CA MET A 1 7.49 -9.76 6.20
C MET A 1 6.94 -10.63 5.08
N MET A 2 6.99 -11.98 5.15
CA MET A 2 6.44 -12.89 4.11
C MET A 2 5.00 -12.61 3.63
N LYS A 3 4.12 -12.04 4.48
CA LYS A 3 2.76 -11.66 4.09
C LYS A 3 2.72 -10.46 3.12
N LEU A 4 3.59 -9.47 3.28
CA LEU A 4 3.65 -8.29 2.41
C LEU A 4 4.24 -8.65 1.04
N ASN A 5 5.31 -9.45 0.99
CA ASN A 5 5.91 -9.86 -0.29
C ASN A 5 4.96 -10.78 -1.07
N LYS A 6 4.17 -11.61 -0.37
CA LYS A 6 3.07 -12.38 -0.98
C LYS A 6 1.97 -11.48 -1.53
N LEU A 7 1.54 -10.47 -0.77
CA LEU A 7 0.54 -9.51 -1.23
C LEU A 7 1.04 -8.68 -2.43
N TYR A 8 2.28 -8.21 -2.38
CA TYR A 8 2.96 -7.51 -3.47
C TYR A 8 3.03 -8.38 -4.73
N SER A 9 3.38 -9.66 -4.59
CA SER A 9 3.37 -10.62 -5.71
C SER A 9 1.98 -10.78 -6.34
N ILE A 10 0.91 -10.72 -5.54
CA ILE A 10 -0.47 -10.73 -6.05
C ILE A 10 -0.77 -9.42 -6.79
N ILE A 11 -0.37 -8.27 -6.23
CA ILE A 11 -0.52 -6.95 -6.85
C ILE A 11 0.16 -6.92 -8.22
N GLU A 12 1.40 -7.39 -8.32
CA GLU A 12 2.15 -7.51 -9.57
C GLU A 12 1.43 -8.38 -10.61
N LYS A 13 0.88 -9.53 -10.19
CA LYS A 13 0.06 -10.38 -11.08
C LYS A 13 -1.18 -9.66 -11.57
N ARG A 14 -1.84 -8.87 -10.73
CA ARG A 14 -3.03 -8.10 -11.11
C ARG A 14 -2.68 -6.92 -12.03
N LYS A 15 -1.53 -6.27 -11.81
CA LYS A 15 -0.99 -5.21 -12.69
C LYS A 15 -0.73 -5.75 -14.10
N LYS A 16 -0.10 -6.91 -14.22
CA LYS A 16 0.22 -7.55 -15.51
C LYS A 16 -1.01 -8.08 -16.23
N GLY A 17 -1.92 -8.74 -15.51
CA GLY A 17 -3.07 -9.42 -16.12
C GLY A 17 -4.31 -8.55 -16.32
N LEU A 18 -4.42 -7.42 -15.62
CA LEU A 18 -5.58 -6.52 -15.61
C LEU A 18 -6.95 -7.25 -15.70
N PRO A 19 -7.29 -8.18 -14.78
CA PRO A 19 -8.57 -8.89 -14.82
C PRO A 19 -9.75 -7.94 -14.57
N LYS A 20 -10.86 -8.09 -15.32
CA LYS A 20 -12.00 -7.16 -15.29
C LYS A 20 -12.61 -6.98 -13.89
N ASN A 21 -12.74 -8.06 -13.11
CA ASN A 21 -13.39 -8.05 -11.79
C ASN A 21 -12.39 -7.91 -10.63
N SER A 22 -11.37 -7.06 -10.76
CA SER A 22 -10.36 -6.86 -9.72
C SER A 22 -10.22 -5.40 -9.34
N TYR A 23 -10.37 -5.12 -8.05
CA TYR A 23 -10.12 -3.80 -7.46
C TYR A 23 -8.72 -3.27 -7.81
N THR A 24 -7.67 -4.07 -7.54
CA THR A 24 -6.29 -3.71 -7.90
C THR A 24 -6.13 -3.38 -9.39
N ALA A 25 -6.75 -4.18 -10.27
CA ALA A 25 -6.68 -3.92 -11.71
C ALA A 25 -7.39 -2.61 -12.09
N ASN A 26 -8.51 -2.29 -11.47
CA ASN A 26 -9.22 -1.02 -11.69
C ASN A 26 -8.35 0.17 -11.30
N ILE A 27 -7.65 0.09 -10.17
CA ILE A 27 -6.70 1.14 -9.74
C ILE A 27 -5.59 1.32 -10.78
N PHE A 28 -4.96 0.24 -11.24
CA PHE A 28 -3.91 0.33 -12.25
C PHE A 28 -4.42 0.87 -13.59
N ARG A 29 -5.64 0.51 -14.01
CA ARG A 29 -6.27 1.09 -15.21
C ARG A 29 -6.56 2.58 -15.07
N ALA A 30 -6.93 3.03 -13.88
CA ALA A 30 -7.16 4.44 -13.59
C ALA A 30 -5.84 5.26 -13.53
N GLY A 31 -4.69 4.59 -13.46
CA GLY A 31 -3.38 5.21 -13.61
C GLY A 31 -2.80 5.79 -12.31
N LYS A 32 -1.64 6.44 -12.46
CA LYS A 32 -0.82 6.92 -11.35
C LYS A 32 -1.57 7.89 -10.44
N ASP A 33 -2.37 8.79 -11.01
CA ASP A 33 -3.11 9.80 -10.25
C ASP A 33 -4.12 9.17 -9.28
N LYS A 34 -4.80 8.10 -9.70
CA LYS A 34 -5.70 7.36 -8.81
C LYS A 34 -4.95 6.66 -7.68
N ILE A 35 -3.75 6.14 -7.96
CA ILE A 35 -2.91 5.46 -6.96
C ILE A 35 -2.46 6.44 -5.88
N ILE A 36 -1.90 7.59 -6.27
CA ILE A 36 -1.43 8.60 -5.31
C ILE A 36 -2.60 9.23 -4.54
N GLN A 37 -3.76 9.39 -5.18
CA GLN A 37 -4.98 9.85 -4.51
C GLN A 37 -5.36 8.91 -3.37
N LYS A 38 -5.41 7.59 -3.62
CA LYS A 38 -5.76 6.61 -2.58
C LYS A 38 -4.75 6.61 -1.43
N VAL A 39 -3.45 6.74 -1.70
CA VAL A 39 -2.45 6.86 -0.62
C VAL A 39 -2.73 8.08 0.27
N GLY A 40 -3.09 9.22 -0.33
CA GLY A 40 -3.46 10.41 0.43
C GLY A 40 -4.77 10.26 1.22
N GLU A 41 -5.77 9.64 0.61
CA GLU A 41 -7.07 9.32 1.24
C GLU A 41 -6.89 8.47 2.50
N GLU A 42 -6.22 7.32 2.37
CA GLU A 42 -5.98 6.40 3.51
C GLU A 42 -5.13 7.03 4.60
N ALA A 43 -4.15 7.87 4.24
CA ALA A 43 -3.35 8.58 5.22
C ALA A 43 -4.20 9.55 6.07
N VAL A 44 -5.16 10.24 5.46
CA VAL A 44 -6.11 11.12 6.17
C VAL A 44 -7.06 10.29 7.04
N GLU A 45 -7.53 9.15 6.56
CA GLU A 45 -8.41 8.26 7.33
C GLU A 45 -7.70 7.67 8.56
N VAL A 46 -6.43 7.27 8.44
CA VAL A 46 -5.58 6.88 9.57
C VAL A 46 -5.50 7.99 10.62
N ILE A 47 -5.28 9.24 10.20
CA ILE A 47 -5.19 10.40 11.11
C ILE A 47 -6.52 10.59 11.85
N ILE A 48 -7.65 10.49 11.13
CA ILE A 48 -8.99 10.63 11.72
C ILE A 48 -9.27 9.50 12.71
N ALA A 49 -8.99 8.26 12.33
CA ALA A 49 -9.21 7.09 13.19
C ALA A 49 -8.36 7.15 14.47
N ALA A 50 -7.10 7.58 14.35
CA ALA A 50 -6.21 7.80 15.49
C ALA A 50 -6.73 8.91 16.40
N LYS A 51 -7.16 10.05 15.84
CA LYS A 51 -7.75 11.17 16.60
C LYS A 51 -8.98 10.72 17.39
N ASN A 52 -9.81 9.88 16.79
CA ASN A 52 -11.04 9.39 17.42
C ASN A 52 -10.81 8.25 18.43
N SER A 53 -9.56 7.80 18.62
CA SER A 53 -9.23 6.65 19.47
C SER A 53 -10.00 5.37 19.10
N ASP A 54 -10.45 5.25 17.84
CA ASP A 54 -11.11 4.06 17.33
C ASP A 54 -10.06 3.06 16.87
N LYS A 55 -9.72 2.13 17.76
CA LYS A 55 -8.72 1.09 17.49
C LYS A 55 -9.08 0.22 16.28
N LYS A 56 -10.37 -0.06 16.06
CA LYS A 56 -10.79 -0.95 14.98
C LYS A 56 -10.65 -0.24 13.63
N ALA A 57 -11.14 1.00 13.55
CA ALA A 57 -10.95 1.83 12.37
C ALA A 57 -9.45 2.03 12.10
N LEU A 58 -8.65 2.35 13.11
CA LEU A 58 -7.22 2.59 12.94
C LEU A 58 -6.48 1.37 12.35
N ILE A 59 -6.78 0.16 12.81
CA ILE A 59 -6.19 -1.06 12.24
C ILE A 59 -6.64 -1.26 10.79
N SER A 60 -7.89 -0.95 10.46
CA SER A 60 -8.42 -1.03 9.10
C SER A 60 -7.69 -0.08 8.16
N GLU A 61 -7.62 1.21 8.51
CA GLU A 61 -7.03 2.23 7.61
C GLU A 61 -5.52 2.10 7.53
N LEU A 62 -4.84 1.62 8.58
CA LEU A 62 -3.42 1.28 8.48
C LEU A 62 -3.18 0.12 7.51
N ALA A 63 -4.07 -0.87 7.49
CA ALA A 63 -3.98 -1.98 6.54
C ALA A 63 -4.26 -1.52 5.11
N ASP A 64 -5.23 -0.62 4.90
CA ASP A 64 -5.54 -0.11 3.57
C ASP A 64 -4.45 0.84 3.05
N LEU A 65 -3.94 1.72 3.91
CA LEU A 65 -2.76 2.53 3.62
C LEU A 65 -1.57 1.64 3.22
N GLN A 66 -1.31 0.58 3.98
CA GLN A 66 -0.21 -0.34 3.66
C GLN A 66 -0.42 -1.05 2.33
N TYR A 67 -1.65 -1.47 2.01
CA TYR A 67 -1.99 -2.03 0.70
C TYR A 67 -1.75 -1.02 -0.43
N HIS A 68 -2.23 0.22 -0.28
CA HIS A 68 -2.09 1.26 -1.28
C HIS A 68 -0.63 1.72 -1.47
N LEU A 69 0.18 1.69 -0.41
CA LEU A 69 1.63 1.86 -0.52
C LEU A 69 2.27 0.74 -1.36
N LEU A 70 1.89 -0.54 -1.18
CA LEU A 70 2.40 -1.62 -2.04
C LEU A 70 2.00 -1.45 -3.52
N VAL A 71 0.79 -0.96 -3.78
CA VAL A 71 0.35 -0.62 -5.16
C VAL A 71 1.20 0.52 -5.73
N LEU A 72 1.52 1.53 -4.92
CA LEU A 72 2.43 2.62 -5.32
C LEU A 72 3.86 2.12 -5.58
N LEU A 73 4.41 1.26 -4.72
CA LEU A 73 5.73 0.64 -4.93
C LEU A 73 5.78 -0.07 -6.29
N SER A 74 4.76 -0.91 -6.56
CA SER A 74 4.60 -1.60 -7.84
C SER A 74 4.54 -0.63 -9.01
N GLN A 75 3.80 0.48 -8.89
CA GLN A 75 3.71 1.51 -9.92
C GLN A 75 5.06 2.21 -10.18
N CYS A 76 5.88 2.38 -9.14
CA CYS A 76 7.19 3.02 -9.20
C CYS A 76 8.34 2.05 -9.49
N SER A 77 8.07 0.76 -9.72
CA SER A 77 9.09 -0.29 -9.88
C SER A 77 10.03 -0.41 -8.67
N ILE A 78 9.49 -0.21 -7.47
CA ILE A 78 10.17 -0.38 -6.19
C ILE A 78 9.65 -1.67 -5.54
N THR A 79 10.54 -2.44 -4.93
CA THR A 79 10.19 -3.69 -4.24
C THR A 79 9.98 -3.46 -2.74
N PRO A 80 9.22 -4.33 -2.04
CA PRO A 80 9.18 -4.33 -0.59
C PRO A 80 10.58 -4.45 0.04
N GLU A 81 11.47 -5.23 -0.57
CA GLU A 81 12.85 -5.43 -0.13
C GLU A 81 13.63 -4.10 -0.14
N ASP A 82 13.47 -3.24 -1.14
CA ASP A 82 14.09 -1.90 -1.16
C ASP A 82 13.67 -1.05 0.06
N ILE A 83 12.41 -1.18 0.50
CA ILE A 83 11.91 -0.48 1.68
C ILE A 83 12.44 -1.12 2.97
N GLU A 84 12.58 -2.45 3.01
CA GLU A 84 13.17 -3.17 4.14
C GLU A 84 14.62 -2.74 4.37
N GLU A 85 15.43 -2.63 3.32
CA GLU A 85 16.81 -2.14 3.42
C GLU A 85 16.89 -0.72 4.01
N GLU A 86 15.99 0.18 3.60
CA GLU A 86 15.94 1.54 4.16
C GLU A 86 15.48 1.54 5.62
N LEU A 87 14.54 0.67 5.99
CA LEU A 87 14.11 0.50 7.38
C LEU A 87 15.23 -0.07 8.25
N GLU A 88 16.03 -1.02 7.76
CA GLU A 88 17.20 -1.53 8.48
C GLU A 88 18.23 -0.43 8.74
N LYS A 89 18.51 0.41 7.75
CA LYS A 89 19.38 1.60 7.93
C LYS A 89 18.83 2.54 8.99
N ARG A 90 17.50 2.71 9.04
CA ARG A 90 16.83 3.53 10.05
C ARG A 90 16.94 2.91 11.44
N MET A 91 16.75 1.61 11.58
CA MET A 91 16.87 0.90 12.86
C MET A 91 18.27 1.03 13.47
N LYS A 92 19.33 1.05 12.65
CA LYS A 92 20.71 1.25 13.13
C LYS A 92 20.97 2.65 13.71
N LYS A 93 20.06 3.61 13.48
CA LYS A 93 20.15 4.99 13.98
C LYS A 93 19.25 5.25 15.19
N LEU A 94 18.38 4.30 15.55
CA LEU A 94 17.53 4.35 16.73
C LEU A 94 18.29 3.77 17.93
#